data_AF-A0AAV9LA25-F1
#
_entry.id   AF-A0AAV9LA25-F1
#
_cell.length_a   1.000
_cell.length_b   1.000
_cell.length_c   1.000
_cell.angle_alpha   90.00
_cell.angle_beta   90.00
_cell.angle_gamma   90.00
#
_symmetry.space_group_name_H-M   'P 1'
#
loop_
_entity.id
_entity.type
_entity.pdbx_description
1 polymer ?
#
loop_
_entity_poly.entity_id
_entity_poly.type
_entity_poly.pdbx_seq_one_letter_code
_entity_poly.pdbx_strand_id
1 'polypeptide(L)'
;MSKKEEGNWVVCRLVAEHYHELASPNSQKFLRSKRKKTDAQKNFIDLLDNSRVRSSKIASVLINQDGGVNQLNLTSQDIQNSLQTRRQKILKDKSRHTSLV
;
A
#
# COMPACT_ATOMS: atom_id res chain seq x y z
N MET A 1 -4.01 26.90 12.63
CA MET A 1 -5.23 27.44 13.29
C MET A 1 -6.42 26.94 12.53
N SER A 2 -7.42 26.40 13.23
CA SER A 2 -8.67 25.94 12.62
C SER A 2 -9.77 26.95 12.98
N LYS A 3 -10.56 27.37 12.00
CA LYS A 3 -11.63 28.38 12.15
C LYS A 3 -12.99 27.70 11.95
N LYS A 4 -13.97 28.08 12.76
CA LYS A 4 -15.37 27.71 12.58
C LYS A 4 -16.22 28.96 12.34
N GLU A 5 -17.14 28.88 11.39
CA GLU A 5 -18.18 29.88 11.15
C GLU A 5 -19.53 29.17 11.21
N GLU A 6 -20.48 29.71 11.97
CA GLU A 6 -21.83 29.16 12.14
C GLU A 6 -21.86 27.65 12.50
N GLY A 7 -20.87 27.20 13.28
CA GLY A 7 -20.73 25.81 13.69
C GLY A 7 -19.99 24.89 12.70
N ASN A 8 -19.74 25.36 11.48
CA ASN A 8 -19.07 24.60 10.42
C ASN A 8 -17.57 24.90 10.36
N TRP A 9 -16.75 23.90 10.04
CA TRP A 9 -15.33 24.10 9.77
C TRP A 9 -15.14 24.78 8.41
N VAL A 10 -14.41 25.89 8.38
CA VAL A 10 -14.14 26.63 7.15
C VAL A 10 -12.67 26.55 6.76
N VAL A 11 -12.41 26.48 5.45
CA VAL A 11 -11.04 26.48 4.91
C VAL A 11 -10.44 27.87 5.10
N CYS A 12 -9.43 27.97 5.95
CA CYS A 12 -8.83 29.26 6.32
C CYS A 12 -7.82 29.78 5.29
N ARG A 13 -7.22 28.88 4.50
CA ARG A 13 -6.18 29.22 3.52
C ARG A 13 -6.13 28.15 2.43
N LEU A 14 -6.14 28.61 1.19
CA LEU A 14 -5.85 27.83 0.00
C LEU A 14 -4.70 28.54 -0.73
N VAL A 15 -3.60 27.85 -1.00
CA VAL A 15 -2.49 28.39 -1.80
C VAL A 15 -2.42 27.53 -3.05
N ALA A 16 -2.75 28.11 -4.19
CA ALA A 16 -2.72 27.40 -5.47
C ALA A 16 -1.33 27.47 -6.14
N GLU A 17 -0.56 28.52 -5.88
CA GLU A 17 0.77 28.73 -6.46
C GLU A 17 1.86 27.99 -5.67
N HIS A 18 2.69 27.25 -6.39
CA HIS A 18 3.82 26.51 -5.84
C HIS A 18 5.07 26.76 -6.69
N TYR A 19 6.24 26.84 -6.05
CA TYR A 19 7.55 27.01 -6.71
C TYR A 19 8.14 25.68 -7.22
N HIS A 20 7.38 24.60 -7.18
CA HIS A 20 7.77 23.29 -7.65
C HIS A 20 6.57 22.62 -8.33
N GLU A 21 6.86 21.65 -9.20
CA GLU A 21 5.80 20.83 -9.78
C GLU A 21 5.10 20.01 -8.69
N LEU A 22 3.79 19.89 -8.80
CA LEU A 22 3.01 19.01 -7.95
C LEU A 22 3.30 17.55 -8.33
N ALA A 23 3.14 16.65 -7.35
CA ALA A 23 3.35 15.24 -7.57
C ALA A 23 2.42 14.71 -8.68
N SER A 24 3.02 14.18 -9.75
CA SER A 24 2.27 13.57 -10.86
C SER A 24 1.43 12.38 -10.37
N PRO A 25 0.24 12.12 -10.97
CA PRO A 25 -0.54 10.91 -10.72
C PRO A 25 0.30 9.61 -10.78
N ASN A 26 1.27 9.53 -11.70
CA ASN A 26 2.12 8.34 -11.86
C ASN A 26 3.07 8.10 -10.67
N SER A 27 3.33 9.15 -9.90
CA SER A 27 4.19 9.15 -8.71
C SER A 27 3.44 8.85 -7.42
N GLN A 28 2.11 8.66 -7.47
CA GLN A 28 1.29 8.42 -6.27
C GLN A 28 1.77 7.22 -5.45
N LYS A 29 2.21 6.14 -6.10
CA LYS A 29 2.80 4.96 -5.44
C LYS A 29 4.06 5.27 -4.63
N PHE A 30 4.72 6.42 -4.84
CA PHE A 30 5.86 6.87 -4.05
C PHE A 30 5.46 7.65 -2.79
N LEU A 31 4.23 8.17 -2.74
CA LEU A 31 3.70 8.89 -1.58
C LEU A 31 3.18 7.91 -0.53
N ARG A 32 3.74 7.96 0.69
CA ARG A 32 3.31 7.10 1.81
C ARG A 32 1.81 7.19 2.10
N SER A 33 1.21 8.37 1.95
CA SER A 33 -0.22 8.60 2.19
C SER A 33 -1.13 7.88 1.17
N LYS A 34 -0.62 7.61 -0.04
CA LYS A 34 -1.35 6.95 -1.14
C LYS A 34 -1.04 5.45 -1.24
N ARG A 35 0.05 4.98 -0.64
CA ARG A 35 0.52 3.59 -0.65
C ARG A 35 -0.23 2.66 0.34
N LYS A 36 -1.53 2.85 0.52
CA LYS A 36 -2.36 1.98 1.37
C LYS A 36 -2.79 0.74 0.58
N LYS A 37 -2.47 -0.45 1.09
CA LYS A 37 -2.94 -1.72 0.51
C LYS A 37 -4.43 -1.90 0.80
N THR A 38 -5.24 -2.07 -0.23
CA THR A 38 -6.65 -2.44 -0.06
C THR A 38 -6.74 -3.90 0.41
N ASP A 39 -7.85 -4.27 1.06
CA ASP A 39 -8.02 -5.65 1.51
C ASP A 39 -8.15 -6.63 0.33
N ALA A 40 -8.77 -6.20 -0.78
CA ALA A 40 -8.79 -6.94 -2.02
C ALA A 40 -7.37 -7.23 -2.55
N GLN A 41 -6.50 -6.23 -2.58
CA GLN A 41 -5.10 -6.40 -2.99
C GLN A 41 -4.35 -7.36 -2.07
N LYS A 42 -4.54 -7.26 -0.74
CA LYS A 42 -3.91 -8.18 0.22
C LYS A 42 -4.35 -9.63 -0.02
N ASN A 43 -5.66 -9.86 -0.12
CA ASN A 43 -6.23 -11.19 -0.35
C ASN A 43 -5.73 -11.79 -1.67
N PHE A 44 -5.62 -10.96 -2.71
CA PHE A 44 -5.13 -11.41 -4.01
C PHE A 44 -3.62 -11.74 -3.99
N ILE A 45 -2.81 -10.93 -3.30
CA ILE A 45 -1.40 -11.25 -3.05
C ILE A 45 -1.27 -12.59 -2.30
N ASP A 46 -2.10 -12.78 -1.27
CA ASP A 46 -2.09 -13.98 -0.45
C ASP A 46 -2.51 -15.23 -1.25
N LEU A 47 -3.53 -15.11 -2.11
CA LEU A 47 -3.95 -16.15 -3.04
C LEU A 47 -2.79 -16.56 -3.95
N LEU A 48 -2.15 -15.60 -4.62
CA LEU A 48 -1.07 -15.88 -5.57
C LEU A 48 0.17 -16.48 -4.89
N ASP A 49 0.52 -16.01 -3.69
CA ASP A 49 1.63 -16.61 -2.91
C ASP A 49 1.30 -18.04 -2.48
N ASN A 50 0.05 -18.31 -2.04
CA ASN A 50 -0.41 -19.66 -1.72
C ASN A 50 -0.38 -20.58 -2.95
N SER A 51 -0.64 -20.04 -4.15
CA SER A 51 -0.47 -20.73 -5.44
C SER A 51 0.99 -20.84 -5.92
N ARG A 52 1.96 -20.48 -5.08
CA ARG A 52 3.42 -20.53 -5.34
C ARG A 52 3.87 -19.63 -6.49
N VAL A 53 3.13 -18.57 -6.81
CA VAL A 53 3.56 -17.58 -7.79
C VAL A 53 4.71 -16.76 -7.21
N ARG A 54 5.79 -16.61 -7.97
CA ARG A 54 6.94 -15.79 -7.53
C ARG A 54 6.52 -14.34 -7.33
N SER A 55 7.03 -13.69 -6.29
CA SER A 55 6.71 -12.30 -5.93
C SER A 55 6.92 -11.29 -7.08
N SER A 56 7.94 -11.49 -7.92
CA SER A 56 8.16 -10.69 -9.13
C SER A 56 7.02 -10.81 -10.14
N LYS A 57 6.44 -12.00 -10.28
CA LYS A 57 5.29 -12.25 -11.14
C LYS A 57 3.99 -11.74 -10.51
N ILE A 58 3.83 -11.84 -9.19
CA ILE A 58 2.69 -11.25 -8.46
C ILE A 58 2.58 -9.74 -8.75
N ALA A 59 3.70 -9.02 -8.68
CA ALA A 59 3.72 -7.60 -9.01
C ALA A 59 3.26 -7.32 -10.45
N SER A 60 3.71 -8.15 -11.40
CA SER A 60 3.30 -8.01 -12.80
C SER A 60 1.80 -8.28 -12.98
N VAL A 61 1.23 -9.26 -12.28
CA VAL A 61 -0.21 -9.57 -12.35
C VAL A 61 -1.03 -8.40 -11.81
N LEU A 62 -0.66 -7.86 -10.64
CA LEU A 62 -1.32 -6.68 -10.06
C LEU A 62 -1.25 -5.46 -10.97
N ILE A 63 -0.10 -5.21 -11.59
CA ILE A 63 0.06 -4.14 -12.58
C ILE A 63 -0.93 -4.30 -13.74
N ASN A 64 -1.09 -5.51 -14.26
CA ASN A 64 -2.02 -5.76 -15.38
C ASN A 64 -3.48 -5.62 -14.92
N GLN A 65 -3.82 -6.14 -13.74
CA GLN A 65 -5.17 -6.05 -13.18
C GLN A 65 -5.61 -4.59 -12.94
N ASP A 66 -4.71 -3.75 -12.45
CA ASP A 66 -5.00 -2.33 -12.15
C ASP A 66 -4.94 -1.45 -13.41
N GLY A 67 -4.71 -2.01 -14.61
CA GLY A 67 -4.68 -1.25 -15.86
C GLY A 67 -3.35 -0.54 -16.13
N GLY A 68 -2.27 -0.98 -15.49
CA GLY A 68 -0.91 -0.55 -15.76
C GLY A 68 -0.15 -0.06 -14.52
N VAL A 69 1.16 0.14 -14.68
CA VAL A 69 2.09 0.45 -13.58
C VAL A 69 1.82 1.82 -12.94
N ASN A 70 1.11 2.69 -13.65
CA ASN A 70 0.76 4.03 -13.19
C ASN A 70 -0.47 4.04 -12.29
N GLN A 71 -1.35 3.05 -12.45
CA GLN A 71 -2.59 2.93 -11.67
C GLN A 71 -2.37 2.16 -10.36
N LEU A 72 -1.40 1.23 -10.35
CA LEU A 72 -1.06 0.51 -9.14
C LEU A 72 -0.45 1.45 -8.09
N ASN A 73 -1.11 1.54 -6.94
CA ASN A 73 -0.69 2.36 -5.80
C ASN A 73 0.39 1.69 -4.91
N LEU A 74 0.89 0.53 -5.33
CA LEU A 74 1.89 -0.28 -4.65
C LEU A 74 3.17 -0.38 -5.49
N THR A 75 4.30 -0.53 -4.81
CA THR A 75 5.57 -0.88 -5.43
C THR A 75 5.83 -2.39 -5.34
N SER A 76 6.74 -2.91 -6.17
CA SER A 76 7.19 -4.31 -6.04
C SER A 76 7.75 -4.61 -4.65
N GLN A 77 8.43 -3.63 -4.04
CA GLN A 77 8.93 -3.74 -2.68
C GLN A 77 7.81 -3.88 -1.65
N ASP A 78 6.68 -3.21 -1.86
CA ASP A 78 5.53 -3.31 -0.96
C ASP A 78 4.95 -4.71 -0.90
N ILE A 79 4.95 -5.40 -2.04
CA ILE A 79 4.48 -6.78 -2.18
C ILE A 79 5.47 -7.73 -1.50
N GLN A 80 6.77 -7.55 -1.75
CA GLN A 80 7.80 -8.34 -1.09
C GLN A 80 7.75 -8.18 0.44
N ASN A 81 7.61 -6.95 0.92
CA ASN A 81 7.50 -6.64 2.35
C ASN A 81 6.27 -7.28 2.98
N SER A 82 5.11 -7.29 2.29
CA SER A 82 3.91 -7.97 2.83
C SER A 82 4.11 -9.47 2.96
N LEU A 83 4.71 -10.12 1.95
CA LEU A 83 4.97 -11.55 1.97
C LEU A 83 5.99 -11.91 3.06
N GLN A 84 7.08 -11.14 3.16
CA GLN A 84 8.10 -11.34 4.19
C GLN A 84 7.51 -11.17 5.61
N THR A 85 6.71 -10.12 5.82
CA THR A 85 6.04 -9.87 7.10
C THR A 85 5.11 -11.01 7.49
N ARG A 86 4.32 -11.54 6.54
CA ARG A 86 3.45 -12.70 6.78
C ARG A 86 4.26 -13.95 7.15
N ARG A 87 5.32 -14.26 6.39
CA ARG A 87 6.21 -15.40 6.68
C ARG A 87 6.85 -15.29 8.06
N GLN A 88 7.31 -14.11 8.45
CA GLN A 88 7.85 -13.85 9.78
C GLN A 88 6.80 -14.07 10.89
N LYS A 89 5.55 -13.63 10.69
CA LYS A 89 4.47 -13.89 11.65
C LYS A 89 4.25 -15.39 11.85
N ILE A 90 4.16 -16.15 10.76
CA ILE A 90 4.00 -17.61 10.81
C ILE A 90 5.16 -18.27 11.57
N LEU A 91 6.41 -17.84 11.32
CA LEU A 91 7.58 -18.37 12.03
C LEU A 91 7.53 -18.05 13.53
N LYS A 92 7.17 -16.82 13.90
CA LYS A 92 7.02 -16.41 15.30
C LYS A 92 5.92 -17.20 16.01
N ASP A 93 4.79 -17.41 15.35
CA ASP A 93 3.68 -18.17 15.95
C ASP A 93 4.04 -19.64 16.12
N LYS A 94 4.73 -20.26 15.15
CA LYS A 94 5.27 -21.63 15.31
C LYS A 94 6.25 -21.74 16.47
N SER A 95 7.17 -20.78 16.59
CA SER A 95 8.14 -20.74 17.70
C SER A 95 7.46 -20.65 19.08
N ARG A 96 6.35 -19.90 19.19
CA ARG A 96 5.58 -19.81 20.44
C ARG A 96 4.94 -21.12 20.84
N HIS A 97 4.44 -21.90 19.88
CA HIS A 97 3.81 -23.19 20.16
C HIS A 97 4.84 -24.24 20.56
N THR A 98 6.05 -24.21 19.99
CA THR A 98 7.14 -25.15 20.34
C THR A 98 7.80 -24.85 21.69
N SER A 99 7.62 -23.66 22.27
CA SER A 99 8.18 -23.30 23.59
C SER A 99 7.22 -23.58 24.75
N LEU A 100 6.02 -24.09 24.48
CA LEU A 100 4.98 -24.44 25.47
C LEU A 100 4.83 -25.97 25.65
N VAL A 101 5.76 -26.76 25.12
CA VAL A 101 5.79 -28.23 25.23
C VAL A 101 7.10 -28.67 25.87
#